data_AF-A0A418SIP5-F1
#
_entry.id   AF-A0A418SIP5-F1
#
_cell.length_a   1.000
_cell.length_b   1.000
_cell.length_c   1.000
_cell.angle_alpha   90.00
_cell.angle_beta   90.00
_cell.angle_gamma   90.00
#
_symmetry.space_group_name_H-M   'P 1'
#
loop_
_entity.id
_entity.type
_entity.pdbx_description
1 polymer ?
#
loop_
_entity_poly.entity_id
_entity_poly.type
_entity_poly.pdbx_seq_one_letter_code
_entity_poly.pdbx_strand_id
1 'polypeptide(L)'
;MRTHTETVGKIGGAPQAGNPDIGPVVIIANRKSGTNARDTAAITRARKVLEDAGAETEILYWKTVEDLGDLLKRPETARARTVLAAGGDGTAMAVASALVKAQMPQRPAMAVLPLGTFNYFARGLGLDEDPERAAAQLVAGTTRTVSIGTVNDRVFLNNASLGIYPDILKERESIYARWGRRRIMAHWSVVKTFLRFQRPLCVRITADGAVRDLRTPLIFVARSAYQLRIFGLSGEEAIHDDGFAVLAGRGQSRAQLFKLAWRLVTRNMREGRDYDLIRARELDVETTRRKSLLAFDGEKQRMPSPFRFRMAEGALDLRLPVQPTADPTTHTEGQAPQAADRNPACANGPVQPKANLKPKATPTI
;
A
#
# COMPACT_ATOMS: atom_id res chain seq x y z
N MET A 1 43.80 20.21 40.22
CA MET A 1 43.20 21.08 39.18
C MET A 1 43.96 20.84 37.89
N ARG A 2 43.58 19.79 37.14
CA ARG A 2 44.22 19.35 35.90
C ARG A 2 43.26 19.64 34.75
N THR A 3 43.65 20.53 33.86
CA THR A 3 42.98 20.82 32.60
C THR A 3 43.23 19.67 31.64
N HIS A 4 42.19 18.88 31.35
CA HIS A 4 42.18 17.91 30.27
C HIS A 4 41.81 18.63 28.96
N THR A 5 42.77 18.71 28.05
CA THR A 5 42.55 19.11 26.66
C THR A 5 42.22 17.84 25.88
N GLU A 6 40.93 17.59 25.61
CA GLU A 6 40.49 16.50 24.74
C GLU A 6 40.83 16.83 23.28
N THR A 7 41.63 15.95 22.68
CA THR A 7 41.99 16.01 21.27
C THR A 7 40.84 15.40 20.47
N VAL A 8 40.09 16.24 19.76
CA VAL A 8 39.05 15.83 18.81
C VAL A 8 39.72 15.07 17.66
N GLY A 9 39.49 13.77 17.59
CA GLY A 9 39.88 12.92 16.47
C GLY A 9 39.17 13.37 15.20
N LYS A 10 39.93 13.91 14.24
CA LYS A 10 39.50 14.14 12.86
C LYS A 10 39.15 12.80 12.22
N ILE A 11 37.86 12.51 12.05
CA ILE A 11 37.39 11.52 11.07
C ILE A 11 37.38 12.22 9.71
N GLY A 12 38.57 12.38 9.14
CA GLY A 12 38.76 12.80 7.76
C GLY A 12 38.72 11.59 6.85
N GLY A 13 37.53 11.10 6.51
CA GLY A 13 37.34 10.21 5.38
C GLY A 13 37.15 11.05 4.12
N ALA A 14 38.03 10.86 3.13
CA ALA A 14 37.88 11.44 1.80
C ALA A 14 36.48 11.09 1.22
N PRO A 15 35.89 11.95 0.36
CA PRO A 15 34.64 11.61 -0.32
C PRO A 15 34.87 10.33 -1.14
N GLN A 16 34.23 9.23 -0.75
CA GLN A 16 34.23 8.03 -1.55
C GLN A 16 33.64 8.39 -2.92
N ALA A 17 34.39 8.09 -3.97
CA ALA A 17 33.96 8.27 -5.35
C ALA A 17 32.55 7.70 -5.52
N GLY A 18 31.66 8.52 -6.09
CA GLY A 18 30.24 8.21 -6.26
C GLY A 18 30.00 6.82 -6.81
N ASN A 19 28.97 6.13 -6.32
CA ASN A 19 28.53 4.87 -6.88
C ASN A 19 28.01 5.13 -8.31
N PRO A 20 28.70 4.68 -9.38
CA PRO A 20 28.32 4.98 -10.77
C PRO A 20 26.96 4.38 -11.15
N ASP A 21 26.38 3.52 -10.31
CA ASP A 21 25.09 2.89 -10.55
C ASP A 21 23.87 3.80 -10.35
N ILE A 22 23.98 4.93 -9.64
CA ILE A 22 22.81 5.81 -9.46
C ILE A 22 22.43 6.52 -10.77
N GLY A 23 23.42 6.80 -11.62
CA GLY A 23 23.29 7.45 -12.93
C GLY A 23 22.54 8.79 -12.89
N PRO A 24 22.06 9.28 -14.04
CA PRO A 24 21.19 10.45 -14.08
C PRO A 24 19.88 10.21 -13.31
N VAL A 25 19.52 11.15 -12.45
CA VAL A 25 18.36 11.07 -11.56
C VAL A 25 17.32 12.13 -11.93
N VAL A 26 16.10 11.70 -12.22
CA VAL A 26 14.95 12.60 -12.35
C VAL A 26 14.14 12.56 -11.07
N ILE A 27 14.06 13.71 -10.38
CA ILE A 27 13.29 13.88 -9.15
C ILE A 27 11.88 14.34 -9.52
N ILE A 28 10.89 13.51 -9.28
CA ILE A 28 9.47 13.82 -9.53
C ILE A 28 8.83 14.26 -8.22
N ALA A 29 8.48 15.54 -8.12
CA ALA A 29 7.87 16.14 -6.94
C ALA A 29 6.42 16.58 -7.20
N ASN A 30 5.51 16.23 -6.29
CA ASN A 30 4.12 16.72 -6.38
C ASN A 30 4.06 18.19 -6.01
N ARG A 31 3.51 19.06 -6.87
CA ARG A 31 3.44 20.50 -6.59
C ARG A 31 2.64 20.87 -5.34
N LYS A 32 1.69 20.06 -4.86
CA LYS A 32 0.96 20.33 -3.60
C LYS A 32 1.74 19.96 -2.34
N SER A 33 2.63 18.96 -2.41
CA SER A 33 3.50 18.56 -1.30
C SER A 33 4.83 19.30 -1.41
N GLY A 34 5.55 19.15 -2.51
CA GLY A 34 6.90 19.70 -2.77
C GLY A 34 7.02 21.21 -3.02
N THR A 35 5.99 22.02 -2.79
CA THR A 35 6.12 23.50 -2.84
C THR A 35 5.94 24.20 -1.50
N ASN A 36 5.64 23.47 -0.43
CA ASN A 36 5.79 24.07 0.88
C ASN A 36 7.30 24.23 1.17
N ALA A 37 7.69 25.32 1.84
CA ALA A 37 9.10 25.68 2.01
C ALA A 37 9.94 24.56 2.66
N ARG A 38 9.33 23.76 3.54
CA ARG A 38 9.98 22.62 4.20
C ARG A 38 10.33 21.53 3.20
N ASP A 39 9.38 21.12 2.36
CA ASP A 39 9.57 20.05 1.37
C ASP A 39 10.53 20.51 0.27
N THR A 40 10.44 21.76 -0.20
CA THR A 40 11.42 22.32 -1.16
C THR A 40 12.83 22.31 -0.58
N ALA A 41 13.01 22.73 0.68
CA ALA A 41 14.31 22.69 1.34
C ALA A 41 14.84 21.26 1.50
N ALA A 42 13.96 20.31 1.84
CA ALA A 42 14.33 18.90 1.97
C ALA A 42 14.75 18.28 0.62
N ILE A 43 13.99 18.54 -0.46
CA ILE A 43 14.35 18.12 -1.82
C ILE A 43 15.70 18.71 -2.22
N THR A 44 15.93 20.00 -1.91
CA THR A 44 17.19 20.66 -2.24
C THR A 44 18.39 20.03 -1.53
N ARG A 45 18.27 19.70 -0.23
CA ARG A 45 19.34 19.00 0.51
C ARG A 45 19.58 17.59 -0.02
N ALA A 46 18.51 16.83 -0.25
CA ALA A 46 18.61 15.49 -0.83
C ALA A 46 19.24 15.52 -2.23
N ARG A 47 18.85 16.48 -3.07
CA ARG A 47 19.46 16.72 -4.39
C ARG A 47 20.95 16.98 -4.27
N LYS A 48 21.37 17.84 -3.34
CA LYS A 48 22.79 18.12 -3.11
C LYS A 48 23.58 16.86 -2.76
N VAL A 49 23.03 15.97 -1.93
CA VAL A 49 23.67 14.68 -1.62
C VAL A 49 23.87 13.81 -2.87
N LEU A 50 22.88 13.80 -3.77
CA LEU A 50 22.98 13.07 -5.05
C LEU A 50 24.04 13.68 -5.97
N GLU A 51 24.06 15.00 -6.09
CA GLU A 51 25.03 15.75 -6.92
C GLU A 51 26.46 15.64 -6.38
N ASP A 52 26.64 15.74 -5.05
CA ASP A 52 27.94 15.55 -4.38
C ASP A 52 28.48 14.11 -4.58
N ALA A 53 27.58 13.14 -4.84
CA ALA A 53 27.91 11.78 -5.24
C ALA A 53 28.07 11.60 -6.77
N GLY A 54 28.09 12.68 -7.55
CA GLY A 54 28.33 12.66 -9.00
C GLY A 54 27.11 12.35 -9.86
N ALA A 55 25.89 12.36 -9.31
CA ALA A 55 24.68 12.19 -10.10
C ALA A 55 24.27 13.49 -10.79
N GLU A 56 23.97 13.42 -12.09
CA GLU A 56 23.23 14.50 -12.78
C GLU A 56 21.78 14.48 -12.30
N THR A 57 21.22 15.62 -11.90
CA THR A 57 19.86 15.68 -11.37
C THR A 57 18.98 16.71 -12.08
N GLU A 58 17.73 16.34 -12.31
CA GLU A 58 16.69 17.23 -12.83
C GLU A 58 15.43 17.12 -11.97
N ILE A 59 14.77 18.25 -11.68
CA ILE A 59 13.53 18.26 -10.87
C ILE A 59 12.33 18.55 -11.76
N LEU A 60 11.43 17.57 -11.86
CA LEU A 60 10.17 17.71 -12.57
C LEU A 60 9.00 17.77 -11.57
N TYR A 61 8.11 18.72 -11.79
CA TYR A 61 6.91 18.89 -10.98
C TYR A 61 5.66 18.42 -11.72
N TRP A 62 4.81 17.64 -11.04
CA TRP A 62 3.53 17.18 -11.58
C TRP A 62 2.34 17.79 -10.83
N LYS A 63 1.19 17.91 -11.50
CA LYS A 63 -0.07 18.38 -10.93
C LYS A 63 -1.16 17.31 -10.97
N THR A 64 -1.27 16.55 -12.04
CA THR A 64 -2.25 15.46 -12.21
C THR A 64 -1.58 14.17 -12.68
N VAL A 65 -2.23 13.01 -12.47
CA VAL A 65 -1.66 11.70 -12.83
C VAL A 65 -1.38 11.60 -14.33
N GLU A 66 -2.16 12.29 -15.15
CA GLU A 66 -1.96 12.42 -16.59
C GLU A 66 -0.61 13.09 -16.91
N ASP A 67 -0.21 14.11 -16.14
CA ASP A 67 1.09 14.77 -16.30
C ASP A 67 2.25 13.77 -16.15
N LEU A 68 2.13 12.78 -15.25
CA LEU A 68 3.22 11.84 -15.00
C LEU A 68 3.55 11.00 -16.23
N GLY A 69 2.54 10.57 -16.98
CA GLY A 69 2.75 9.83 -18.22
C GLY A 69 3.54 10.66 -19.26
N ASP A 70 3.29 11.96 -19.33
CA ASP A 70 4.00 12.86 -20.24
C ASP A 70 5.39 13.25 -19.72
N LEU A 71 5.56 13.39 -18.39
CA LEU A 71 6.88 13.59 -17.78
C LEU A 71 7.81 12.39 -18.06
N LEU A 72 7.29 11.16 -18.03
CA LEU A 72 8.08 9.96 -18.31
C LEU A 72 8.54 9.86 -19.77
N LYS A 73 7.84 10.53 -20.71
CA LYS A 73 8.22 10.56 -22.13
C LYS A 73 9.26 11.64 -22.45
N ARG A 74 9.59 12.52 -21.51
CA ARG A 74 10.53 13.61 -21.78
C ARG A 74 11.97 13.09 -21.91
N PRO A 75 12.84 13.79 -22.66
CA PRO A 75 14.22 13.36 -22.88
C PRO A 75 15.03 13.15 -21.60
N GLU A 76 14.78 13.95 -20.57
CA GLU A 76 15.46 13.86 -19.28
C GLU A 76 15.13 12.53 -18.60
N THR A 77 13.85 12.14 -18.60
CA THR A 77 13.41 10.86 -18.04
C THR A 77 13.82 9.67 -18.90
N ALA A 78 13.84 9.83 -20.21
CA ALA A 78 14.29 8.78 -21.14
C ALA A 78 15.77 8.41 -20.95
N ARG A 79 16.58 9.33 -20.44
CA ARG A 79 18.00 9.13 -20.08
C ARG A 79 18.23 8.80 -18.61
N ALA A 80 17.19 8.90 -17.79
CA ALA A 80 17.31 8.66 -16.36
C ALA A 80 17.62 7.20 -16.08
N ARG A 81 18.57 6.96 -15.19
CA ARG A 81 18.81 5.63 -14.60
C ARG A 81 17.96 5.45 -13.34
N THR A 82 17.62 6.55 -12.68
CA THR A 82 16.78 6.55 -11.49
C THR A 82 15.67 7.61 -11.59
N VAL A 83 14.44 7.22 -11.26
CA VAL A 83 13.32 8.15 -11.05
C VAL A 83 13.03 8.22 -9.55
N LEU A 84 13.30 9.37 -8.93
CA LEU A 84 13.12 9.59 -7.50
C LEU A 84 11.75 10.23 -7.23
N ALA A 85 10.82 9.47 -6.67
CA ALA A 85 9.52 9.96 -6.23
C ALA A 85 9.66 10.75 -4.92
N ALA A 86 9.59 12.08 -4.99
CA ALA A 86 9.68 12.97 -3.84
C ALA A 86 8.30 13.35 -3.32
N GLY A 87 7.87 12.70 -2.24
CA GLY A 87 6.53 12.90 -1.69
C GLY A 87 6.15 11.89 -0.60
N GLY A 88 4.84 11.78 -0.36
CA GLY A 88 4.27 10.72 0.47
C GLY A 88 3.88 9.48 -0.33
N ASP A 89 3.21 8.53 0.33
CA ASP A 89 2.79 7.24 -0.26
C ASP A 89 1.99 7.41 -1.58
N GLY A 90 1.11 8.40 -1.67
CA GLY A 90 0.36 8.66 -2.91
C GLY A 90 1.24 9.13 -4.08
N THR A 91 2.35 9.85 -3.81
CA THR A 91 3.31 10.22 -4.87
C THR A 91 4.11 9.00 -5.31
N ALA A 92 4.54 8.16 -4.37
CA ALA A 92 5.20 6.90 -4.70
C ALA A 92 4.27 5.99 -5.55
N MET A 93 3.01 5.82 -5.15
CA MET A 93 2.03 5.03 -5.91
C MET A 93 1.80 5.60 -7.32
N ALA A 94 1.68 6.91 -7.47
CA ALA A 94 1.45 7.54 -8.76
C ALA A 94 2.65 7.35 -9.72
N VAL A 95 3.88 7.55 -9.21
CA VAL A 95 5.11 7.33 -9.98
C VAL A 95 5.28 5.84 -10.33
N ALA A 96 5.06 4.93 -9.39
CA ALA A 96 5.11 3.49 -9.64
C ALA A 96 4.09 3.07 -10.71
N SER A 97 2.86 3.57 -10.62
CA SER A 97 1.79 3.31 -11.61
C SER A 97 2.19 3.81 -13.00
N ALA A 98 2.79 5.00 -13.09
CA ALA A 98 3.27 5.54 -14.35
C ALA A 98 4.41 4.71 -14.93
N LEU A 99 5.39 4.29 -14.12
CA LEU A 99 6.53 3.48 -14.55
C LEU A 99 6.16 2.06 -14.95
N VAL A 100 5.18 1.44 -14.29
CA VAL A 100 4.67 0.10 -14.65
C VAL A 100 3.91 0.15 -15.98
N LYS A 101 3.22 1.26 -16.27
CA LYS A 101 2.47 1.45 -17.53
C LYS A 101 3.33 1.93 -18.69
N ALA A 102 4.40 2.66 -18.39
CA ALA A 102 5.27 3.21 -19.42
C ALA A 102 6.10 2.09 -20.07
N GLN A 103 5.95 1.93 -21.37
CA GLN A 103 6.78 1.05 -22.18
C GLN A 103 8.04 1.81 -22.57
N MET A 104 8.95 1.99 -21.60
CA MET A 104 10.19 2.72 -21.83
C MET A 104 11.28 1.80 -22.39
N PRO A 105 12.10 2.28 -23.35
CA PRO A 105 13.20 1.48 -23.93
C PRO A 105 14.29 1.17 -22.90
N GLN A 106 14.50 2.07 -21.93
CA GLN A 106 15.26 1.79 -20.71
C GLN A 106 14.36 2.03 -19.51
N ARG A 107 14.33 1.08 -18.58
CA ARG A 107 13.50 1.16 -17.40
C ARG A 107 14.30 1.73 -16.23
N PRO A 108 14.05 2.99 -15.82
CA PRO A 108 14.75 3.54 -14.67
C PRO A 108 14.32 2.81 -13.40
N ALA A 109 15.26 2.64 -12.47
CA ALA A 109 14.94 2.21 -11.13
C ALA A 109 14.14 3.32 -10.43
N MET A 110 13.06 2.96 -9.75
CA MET A 110 12.33 3.89 -8.91
C MET A 110 12.99 3.98 -7.53
N ALA A 111 13.19 5.21 -7.07
CA ALA A 111 13.59 5.52 -5.71
C ALA A 111 12.50 6.35 -5.03
N VAL A 112 12.52 6.45 -3.71
CA VAL A 112 11.53 7.25 -2.96
C VAL A 112 12.23 8.16 -1.97
N LEU A 113 11.84 9.43 -1.98
CA LEU A 113 12.25 10.41 -0.97
C LEU A 113 11.07 10.68 -0.03
N PRO A 114 11.17 10.31 1.26
CA PRO A 114 10.05 10.33 2.19
C PRO A 114 9.72 11.75 2.68
N LEU A 115 8.72 12.38 2.05
CA LEU A 115 8.26 13.74 2.41
C LEU A 115 6.82 13.75 2.97
N GLY A 116 6.15 12.59 3.01
CA GLY A 116 4.81 12.46 3.57
C GLY A 116 4.78 12.23 5.09
N THR A 117 3.57 12.12 5.64
CA THR A 117 3.38 11.92 7.09
C THR A 117 3.63 10.49 7.55
N PHE A 118 3.25 9.49 6.75
CA PHE A 118 3.33 8.07 7.13
C PHE A 118 4.45 7.34 6.40
N ASN A 119 4.58 7.54 5.08
CA ASN A 119 5.64 6.98 4.24
C ASN A 119 5.80 5.46 4.43
N TYR A 120 4.68 4.73 4.52
CA TYR A 120 4.70 3.29 4.75
C TYR A 120 5.53 2.55 3.69
N PHE A 121 5.48 3.01 2.45
CA PHE A 121 6.26 2.40 1.38
C PHE A 121 7.76 2.61 1.61
N ALA A 122 8.22 3.86 1.77
CA ALA A 122 9.64 4.15 2.00
C ALA A 122 10.20 3.46 3.26
N ARG A 123 9.45 3.49 4.37
CA ARG A 123 9.85 2.81 5.61
C ARG A 123 9.88 1.29 5.44
N GLY A 124 8.94 0.73 4.69
CA GLY A 124 8.93 -0.69 4.34
C GLY A 124 10.13 -1.12 3.50
N LEU A 125 10.73 -0.20 2.74
CA LEU A 125 11.98 -0.41 2.00
C LEU A 125 13.24 -0.20 2.88
N GLY A 126 13.08 0.21 4.14
CA GLY A 126 14.18 0.48 5.07
C GLY A 126 14.83 1.86 4.92
N LEU A 127 14.18 2.80 4.23
CA LEU A 127 14.70 4.17 4.09
C LEU A 127 14.51 4.97 5.38
N ASP A 128 15.48 5.82 5.69
CA ASP A 128 15.43 6.78 6.79
C ASP A 128 14.27 7.77 6.58
N GLU A 129 13.67 8.24 7.67
CA GLU A 129 12.60 9.24 7.62
C GLU A 129 13.13 10.63 7.28
N ASP A 130 14.42 10.88 7.53
CA ASP A 130 15.11 12.08 7.09
C ASP A 130 15.46 11.99 5.59
N PRO A 131 14.98 12.93 4.76
CA PRO A 131 15.20 12.90 3.31
C PRO A 131 16.68 12.92 2.89
N GLU A 132 17.53 13.62 3.64
CA GLU A 132 18.96 13.74 3.30
C GLU A 132 19.68 12.41 3.54
N ARG A 133 19.38 11.76 4.68
CA ARG A 133 19.87 10.40 4.97
C ARG A 133 19.31 9.36 4.00
N ALA A 134 18.04 9.46 3.64
CA ALA A 134 17.44 8.59 2.63
C ALA A 134 18.15 8.74 1.26
N ALA A 135 18.49 9.97 0.85
CA ALA A 135 19.27 10.18 -0.36
C ALA A 135 20.66 9.54 -0.29
N ALA A 136 21.37 9.68 0.83
CA ALA A 136 22.67 9.04 1.05
C ALA A 136 22.57 7.51 0.98
N GLN A 137 21.52 6.93 1.57
CA GLN A 137 21.22 5.50 1.48
C GLN A 137 20.97 5.03 0.04
N LEU A 138 20.29 5.84 -0.77
CA LEU A 138 20.00 5.51 -2.18
C LEU A 138 21.25 5.57 -3.07
N VAL A 139 22.18 6.50 -2.80
CA VAL A 139 23.50 6.56 -3.45
C VAL A 139 24.24 5.25 -3.25
N ALA A 140 24.38 4.81 -2.00
CA ALA A 140 25.04 3.55 -1.66
C ALA A 140 24.22 2.30 -2.05
N GLY A 141 22.94 2.48 -2.38
CA GLY A 141 21.97 1.42 -2.55
C GLY A 141 22.22 0.42 -3.68
N THR A 142 21.31 -0.52 -3.82
CA THR A 142 21.29 -1.50 -4.91
C THR A 142 19.92 -1.52 -5.57
N THR A 143 19.86 -1.95 -6.84
CA THR A 143 18.59 -2.05 -7.56
C THR A 143 18.06 -3.48 -7.43
N ARG A 144 16.79 -3.61 -7.07
CA ARG A 144 16.08 -4.90 -7.02
C ARG A 144 14.74 -4.79 -7.73
N THR A 145 14.45 -5.76 -8.57
CA THR A 145 13.14 -5.94 -9.19
C THR A 145 12.14 -6.48 -8.17
N VAL A 146 10.98 -5.83 -8.04
CA VAL A 146 9.91 -6.26 -7.14
C VAL A 146 8.58 -6.37 -7.88
N SER A 147 7.79 -7.38 -7.51
CA SER A 147 6.41 -7.52 -7.96
C SER A 147 5.53 -6.47 -7.32
N ILE A 148 4.63 -5.83 -8.08
CA ILE A 148 3.71 -4.80 -7.60
C ILE A 148 2.27 -5.30 -7.69
N GLY A 149 1.46 -5.01 -6.67
CA GLY A 149 0.05 -5.38 -6.67
C GLY A 149 -0.78 -4.48 -7.60
N THR A 150 -1.77 -5.07 -8.26
CA THR A 150 -2.82 -4.35 -8.99
C THR A 150 -4.19 -4.76 -8.51
N VAL A 151 -5.16 -3.85 -8.62
CA VAL A 151 -6.59 -4.10 -8.43
C VAL A 151 -7.35 -3.50 -9.61
N ASN A 152 -8.00 -4.34 -10.42
CA ASN A 152 -8.66 -3.92 -11.67
C ASN A 152 -7.74 -2.98 -12.50
N ASP A 153 -6.50 -3.43 -12.74
CA ASP A 153 -5.45 -2.74 -13.51
C ASP A 153 -4.91 -1.43 -12.88
N ARG A 154 -5.22 -1.18 -11.61
CA ARG A 154 -4.68 -0.06 -10.84
C ARG A 154 -3.63 -0.53 -9.86
N VAL A 155 -2.43 0.04 -9.95
CA VAL A 155 -1.32 -0.24 -9.03
C VAL A 155 -1.66 0.19 -7.60
N PHE A 156 -1.27 -0.63 -6.64
CA PHE A 156 -1.17 -0.27 -5.23
C PHE A 156 0.10 -0.90 -4.63
N LEU A 157 0.72 -0.20 -3.67
CA LEU A 157 1.99 -0.54 -3.05
C LEU A 157 1.82 -1.11 -1.65
N ASN A 158 0.94 -0.54 -0.82
CA ASN A 158 0.83 -0.95 0.58
C ASN A 158 -0.41 -1.79 0.86
N ASN A 159 -1.59 -1.27 0.53
CA ASN A 159 -2.84 -1.98 0.79
C ASN A 159 -3.98 -1.48 -0.09
N ALA A 160 -4.99 -2.35 -0.20
CA ALA A 160 -6.29 -2.05 -0.75
C ALA A 160 -7.38 -2.63 0.16
N SER A 161 -8.53 -1.98 0.25
CA SER A 161 -9.56 -2.36 1.22
C SER A 161 -10.98 -2.02 0.78
N LEU A 162 -11.90 -2.88 1.22
CA LEU A 162 -13.34 -2.77 0.97
C LEU A 162 -14.10 -2.76 2.28
N GLY A 163 -15.25 -2.09 2.30
CA GLY A 163 -16.16 -2.06 3.44
C GLY A 163 -15.96 -0.84 4.33
N ILE A 164 -15.91 -1.05 5.65
CA ILE A 164 -15.93 0.07 6.60
C ILE A 164 -14.69 0.97 6.54
N TYR A 165 -13.54 0.46 6.07
CA TYR A 165 -12.29 1.24 6.07
C TYR A 165 -12.33 2.43 5.10
N PRO A 166 -12.73 2.27 3.82
CA PRO A 166 -12.99 3.41 2.93
C PRO A 166 -13.93 4.46 3.52
N ASP A 167 -14.96 4.03 4.26
CA ASP A 167 -15.92 4.93 4.91
C ASP A 167 -15.28 5.70 6.08
N ILE A 168 -14.39 5.07 6.86
CA ILE A 168 -13.58 5.74 7.91
C ILE A 168 -12.71 6.83 7.27
N LEU A 169 -12.00 6.52 6.19
CA LEU A 169 -11.15 7.50 5.50
C LEU A 169 -11.96 8.67 4.94
N LYS A 170 -13.13 8.41 4.36
CA LYS A 170 -14.04 9.45 3.87
C LYS A 170 -14.56 10.34 5.01
N GLU A 171 -14.93 9.76 6.15
CA GLU A 171 -15.38 10.54 7.31
C GLU A 171 -14.23 11.34 7.93
N ARG A 172 -13.00 10.82 7.94
CA ARG A 172 -11.82 11.56 8.41
C ARG A 172 -11.59 12.82 7.58
N GLU A 173 -11.66 12.73 6.26
CA GLU A 173 -11.51 13.89 5.37
C GLU A 173 -12.60 14.93 5.58
N SER A 174 -13.86 14.50 5.71
CA SER A 174 -14.98 15.43 5.92
C SER A 174 -14.87 16.17 7.26
N ILE A 175 -14.39 15.48 8.30
CA ILE A 175 -14.12 16.10 9.61
C ILE A 175 -12.93 17.04 9.53
N TYR A 176 -11.84 16.65 8.87
CA TYR A 176 -10.66 17.52 8.73
C TYR A 176 -10.93 18.78 7.91
N ALA A 177 -11.73 18.67 6.84
CA ALA A 177 -12.15 19.81 6.04
C ALA A 177 -12.98 20.81 6.85
N ARG A 178 -13.78 20.31 7.80
CA ARG A 178 -14.64 21.16 8.63
C ARG A 178 -13.92 21.72 9.87
N TRP A 179 -13.18 20.87 10.59
CA TRP A 179 -12.72 21.14 11.97
C TRP A 179 -11.18 21.05 12.13
N GLY A 180 -10.44 20.91 11.03
CA GLY A 180 -8.97 20.86 11.03
C GLY A 180 -8.37 19.50 11.42
N ARG A 181 -7.04 19.38 11.30
CA ARG A 181 -6.27 18.13 11.42
C ARG A 181 -5.92 17.75 12.88
N ARG A 182 -6.88 17.76 13.80
CA ARG A 182 -6.63 17.40 15.22
C ARG A 182 -6.68 15.87 15.43
N ARG A 183 -5.83 15.33 16.32
CA ARG A 183 -5.73 13.87 16.60
C ARG A 183 -7.06 13.30 17.11
N ILE A 184 -7.75 14.05 17.98
CA ILE A 184 -9.08 13.67 18.51
C ILE A 184 -10.15 13.51 17.43
N MET A 185 -10.03 14.26 16.33
CA MET A 185 -10.98 14.21 15.21
C MET A 185 -10.80 12.94 14.36
N ALA A 186 -9.61 12.34 14.35
CA ALA A 186 -9.41 11.03 13.74
C ALA A 186 -10.21 9.93 14.48
N HIS A 187 -10.22 9.96 15.81
CA HIS A 187 -10.99 9.01 16.60
C HIS A 187 -12.51 9.18 16.40
N TRP A 188 -12.98 10.43 16.31
CA TRP A 188 -14.39 10.72 16.03
C TRP A 188 -14.87 10.14 14.68
N SER A 189 -14.00 10.16 13.66
CA SER A 189 -14.32 9.55 12.36
C SER A 189 -14.61 8.05 12.46
N VAL A 190 -13.83 7.32 13.27
CA VAL A 190 -14.02 5.89 13.50
C VAL A 190 -15.33 5.64 14.24
N VAL A 191 -15.57 6.36 15.34
CA VAL A 191 -16.79 6.24 16.16
C VAL A 191 -18.03 6.47 15.30
N LYS A 192 -18.07 7.57 14.54
CA LYS A 192 -19.21 7.92 13.70
C LYS A 192 -19.47 6.91 12.59
N THR A 193 -18.42 6.38 11.96
CA THR A 193 -18.57 5.33 10.95
C THR A 193 -19.10 4.03 11.56
N PHE A 194 -18.65 3.65 12.76
CA PHE A 194 -19.17 2.47 13.45
C PHE A 194 -20.63 2.64 13.88
N LEU A 195 -21.02 3.83 14.35
CA LEU A 195 -22.42 4.12 14.66
C LEU A 195 -23.32 4.06 13.42
N ARG A 196 -22.80 4.39 12.24
CA ARG A 196 -23.51 4.27 10.96
C ARG A 196 -23.48 2.86 10.37
N PHE A 197 -22.64 1.96 10.88
CA PHE A 197 -22.57 0.58 10.40
C PHE A 197 -23.93 -0.11 10.55
N GLN A 198 -24.44 -0.63 9.44
CA GLN A 198 -25.74 -1.32 9.38
C GLN A 198 -25.57 -2.83 9.26
N ARG A 199 -24.75 -3.29 8.30
CA ARG A 199 -24.56 -4.70 8.01
C ARG A 199 -23.17 -4.97 7.40
N PRO A 200 -22.59 -6.14 7.66
CA PRO A 200 -21.41 -6.65 6.95
C PRO A 200 -21.66 -6.78 5.45
N LEU A 201 -20.59 -6.77 4.66
CA LEU A 201 -20.59 -7.15 3.26
C LEU A 201 -20.74 -8.67 3.15
N CYS A 202 -21.65 -9.16 2.31
CA CYS A 202 -21.58 -10.55 1.82
C CYS A 202 -20.73 -10.51 0.55
N VAL A 203 -19.66 -11.30 0.57
CA VAL A 203 -18.61 -11.34 -0.46
C VAL A 203 -18.29 -12.78 -0.80
N ARG A 204 -18.00 -13.02 -2.07
CA ARG A 204 -17.40 -14.27 -2.55
C ARG A 204 -15.95 -13.98 -2.87
N ILE A 205 -15.06 -14.72 -2.23
CA ILE A 205 -13.62 -14.62 -2.43
C ILE A 205 -13.15 -15.85 -3.17
N THR A 206 -12.50 -15.65 -4.31
CA THR A 206 -11.76 -16.69 -5.03
C THR A 206 -10.28 -16.38 -4.88
N ALA A 207 -9.56 -17.17 -4.10
CA ALA A 207 -8.14 -17.00 -3.82
C ALA A 207 -7.38 -18.22 -4.34
N ASP A 208 -6.49 -18.03 -5.33
CA ASP A 208 -5.75 -19.11 -6.00
C ASP A 208 -6.66 -20.29 -6.41
N GLY A 209 -7.84 -19.98 -6.96
CA GLY A 209 -8.86 -20.97 -7.36
C GLY A 209 -9.76 -21.49 -6.24
N ALA A 210 -9.42 -21.29 -4.97
CA ALA A 210 -10.25 -21.70 -3.83
C ALA A 210 -11.35 -20.66 -3.54
N VAL A 211 -12.61 -21.09 -3.57
CA VAL A 211 -13.78 -20.21 -3.38
C VAL A 211 -14.27 -20.26 -1.93
N ARG A 212 -14.56 -19.08 -1.35
CA ARG A 212 -15.13 -18.92 -0.01
C ARG A 212 -16.16 -17.80 0.00
N ASP A 213 -17.37 -18.11 0.47
CA ASP A 213 -18.41 -17.11 0.72
C ASP A 213 -18.33 -16.67 2.19
N LEU A 214 -18.22 -15.36 2.44
CA LEU A 214 -18.10 -14.84 3.81
C LEU A 214 -18.86 -13.53 4.04
N ARG A 215 -19.17 -13.27 5.31
CA ARG A 215 -19.75 -12.00 5.78
C ARG A 215 -18.73 -11.25 6.62
N THR A 216 -18.31 -10.09 6.15
CA THR A 216 -17.25 -9.32 6.79
C THR A 216 -17.55 -7.82 6.73
N PRO A 217 -17.21 -7.04 7.78
CA PRO A 217 -17.32 -5.59 7.71
C PRO A 217 -16.17 -4.97 6.89
N LEU A 218 -15.06 -5.70 6.72
CA LEU A 218 -13.81 -5.20 6.15
C LEU A 218 -13.04 -6.33 5.48
N ILE A 219 -12.67 -6.12 4.21
CA ILE A 219 -11.58 -6.86 3.57
C ILE A 219 -10.39 -5.91 3.48
N PHE A 220 -9.24 -6.33 3.99
CA PHE A 220 -7.97 -5.61 3.89
C PHE A 220 -6.96 -6.49 3.17
N VAL A 221 -6.61 -6.12 1.94
CA VAL A 221 -5.61 -6.78 1.10
C VAL A 221 -4.29 -6.05 1.30
N ALA A 222 -3.31 -6.69 1.93
CA ALA A 222 -2.03 -6.12 2.28
C ALA A 222 -0.91 -6.56 1.31
N ARG A 223 -0.02 -5.61 1.01
CA ARG A 223 1.24 -5.79 0.28
C ARG A 223 2.46 -5.20 0.98
N SER A 224 2.27 -4.56 2.13
CA SER A 224 3.36 -4.05 2.98
C SER A 224 3.50 -4.88 4.26
N ALA A 225 4.57 -5.66 4.38
CA ALA A 225 4.90 -6.41 5.59
C ALA A 225 5.14 -5.46 6.78
N TYR A 226 5.80 -4.33 6.52
CA TYR A 226 5.97 -3.25 7.48
C TYR A 226 4.63 -2.74 8.06
N GLN A 227 3.61 -2.58 7.20
CA GLN A 227 2.29 -2.15 7.65
C GLN A 227 1.60 -3.20 8.52
N LEU A 228 1.69 -4.49 8.18
CA LEU A 228 1.16 -5.58 9.01
C LEU A 228 1.82 -5.60 10.39
N ARG A 229 3.16 -5.46 10.43
CA ARG A 229 3.93 -5.43 11.68
C ARG A 229 3.56 -4.28 12.60
N ILE A 230 3.39 -3.07 12.05
CA ILE A 230 2.92 -1.90 12.81
C ILE A 230 1.57 -2.17 13.47
N PHE A 231 0.67 -2.84 12.74
CA PHE A 231 -0.66 -3.18 13.21
C PHE A 231 -0.72 -4.45 14.07
N GLY A 232 0.39 -5.19 14.21
CA GLY A 232 0.43 -6.45 14.95
C GLY A 232 -0.44 -7.52 14.30
N LEU A 233 -0.42 -7.60 12.98
CA LEU A 233 -1.22 -8.53 12.18
C LEU A 233 -0.31 -9.54 11.47
N SER A 234 -0.80 -10.77 11.32
CA SER A 234 -0.11 -11.86 10.65
C SER A 234 -0.18 -11.73 9.12
N GLY A 235 0.70 -12.44 8.41
CA GLY A 235 0.70 -12.53 6.94
C GLY A 235 1.90 -11.88 6.24
N GLU A 236 2.97 -11.54 6.97
CA GLU A 236 4.21 -11.03 6.37
C GLU A 236 4.81 -12.05 5.37
N GLU A 237 4.67 -13.34 5.64
CA GLU A 237 5.22 -14.42 4.80
C GLU A 237 4.64 -14.38 3.38
N ALA A 238 3.32 -14.18 3.27
CA ALA A 238 2.66 -14.10 1.96
C ALA A 238 3.17 -12.92 1.12
N ILE A 239 3.61 -11.84 1.77
CA ILE A 239 4.15 -10.65 1.09
C ILE A 239 5.58 -10.93 0.61
N HIS A 240 6.38 -11.63 1.40
CA HIS A 240 7.73 -12.06 1.03
C HIS A 240 7.72 -13.06 -0.14
N ASP A 241 6.66 -13.86 -0.25
CA ASP A 241 6.47 -14.83 -1.32
C ASP A 241 5.82 -14.24 -2.59
N ASP A 242 5.82 -12.91 -2.76
CA ASP A 242 5.15 -12.22 -3.88
C ASP A 242 3.65 -12.55 -3.99
N GLY A 243 2.97 -12.60 -2.85
CA GLY A 243 1.53 -12.74 -2.71
C GLY A 243 0.87 -11.59 -1.94
N PHE A 244 -0.40 -11.79 -1.64
CA PHE A 244 -1.27 -10.92 -0.86
C PHE A 244 -1.62 -11.59 0.46
N ALA A 245 -1.58 -10.81 1.55
CA ALA A 245 -2.24 -11.17 2.79
C ALA A 245 -3.62 -10.51 2.84
N VAL A 246 -4.68 -11.30 2.83
CA VAL A 246 -6.07 -10.85 2.80
C VAL A 246 -6.70 -11.09 4.15
N LEU A 247 -6.98 -10.00 4.86
CA LEU A 247 -7.57 -10.03 6.20
C LEU A 247 -9.07 -9.70 6.10
N ALA A 248 -9.91 -10.66 6.41
CA ALA A 248 -11.35 -10.48 6.49
C ALA A 248 -11.78 -10.36 7.97
N GLY A 249 -12.24 -9.17 8.38
CA GLY A 249 -12.69 -8.97 9.77
C GLY A 249 -13.90 -9.83 10.12
N ARG A 250 -13.98 -10.34 11.36
CA ARG A 250 -15.11 -11.19 11.79
C ARG A 250 -16.26 -10.41 12.45
N GLY A 251 -16.17 -9.09 12.58
CA GLY A 251 -17.16 -8.25 13.27
C GLY A 251 -18.51 -8.15 12.56
N GLN A 252 -19.56 -8.68 13.18
CA GLN A 252 -20.93 -8.69 12.65
C GLN A 252 -21.82 -7.57 13.20
N SER A 253 -21.41 -6.90 14.29
CA SER A 253 -22.18 -5.85 14.95
C SER A 253 -21.32 -4.65 15.35
N ARG A 254 -21.97 -3.51 15.67
CA ARG A 254 -21.27 -2.28 16.09
C ARG A 254 -20.39 -2.51 17.32
N ALA A 255 -20.92 -3.21 18.34
CA ALA A 255 -20.17 -3.55 19.56
C ALA A 255 -18.93 -4.39 19.24
N GLN A 256 -19.04 -5.34 18.30
CA GLN A 256 -17.89 -6.12 17.84
C GLN A 256 -16.89 -5.26 17.07
N LEU A 257 -17.32 -4.28 16.27
CA LEU A 257 -16.39 -3.35 15.60
C LEU A 257 -15.59 -2.52 16.62
N PHE A 258 -16.23 -1.98 17.65
CA PHE A 258 -15.53 -1.29 18.73
C PHE A 258 -14.54 -2.21 19.45
N LYS A 259 -14.92 -3.47 19.70
CA LYS A 259 -14.04 -4.48 20.29
C LYS A 259 -12.83 -4.79 19.40
N LEU A 260 -13.02 -4.90 18.08
CA LEU A 260 -11.95 -5.10 17.12
C LEU A 260 -11.01 -3.90 17.08
N ALA A 261 -11.54 -2.67 17.04
CA ALA A 261 -10.72 -1.46 17.08
C ALA A 261 -9.88 -1.37 18.36
N TRP A 262 -10.47 -1.70 19.52
CA TRP A 262 -9.75 -1.77 20.79
C TRP A 262 -8.65 -2.82 20.77
N ARG A 263 -8.93 -4.03 20.25
CA ARG A 263 -7.93 -5.11 20.13
C ARG A 263 -6.79 -4.74 19.17
N LEU A 264 -7.08 -4.01 18.10
CA LEU A 264 -6.07 -3.51 17.18
C LEU A 264 -5.14 -2.50 17.86
N VAL A 265 -5.70 -1.53 18.59
CA VAL A 265 -4.92 -0.52 19.33
C VAL A 265 -4.08 -1.15 20.45
N THR A 266 -4.63 -2.15 21.15
CA THR A 266 -3.93 -2.89 22.22
C THR A 266 -3.02 -4.01 21.68
N ARG A 267 -2.88 -4.15 20.35
CA ARG A 267 -2.07 -5.19 19.68
C ARG A 267 -2.40 -6.63 20.12
N ASN A 268 -3.66 -6.89 20.43
CA ASN A 268 -4.16 -8.20 20.85
C ASN A 268 -5.15 -8.78 19.82
N MET A 269 -4.93 -8.48 18.53
CA MET A 269 -5.66 -9.08 17.43
C MET A 269 -5.18 -10.52 17.22
N ARG A 270 -6.11 -11.45 16.98
CA ARG A 270 -5.78 -12.86 16.74
C ARG A 270 -6.46 -13.37 15.47
N GLU A 271 -5.68 -14.05 14.63
CA GLU A 271 -6.18 -14.82 13.49
C GLU A 271 -7.19 -15.88 13.96
N GLY A 272 -8.21 -16.15 13.17
CA GLY A 272 -9.31 -17.08 13.47
C GLY A 272 -10.36 -16.51 14.44
N ARG A 273 -9.99 -15.60 15.36
CA ARG A 273 -10.92 -14.97 16.30
C ARG A 273 -11.42 -13.61 15.83
N ASP A 274 -10.51 -12.74 15.42
CA ASP A 274 -10.81 -11.33 15.11
C ASP A 274 -10.86 -11.08 13.60
N TYR A 275 -10.06 -11.83 12.84
CA TYR A 275 -10.01 -11.82 11.39
C TYR A 275 -9.66 -13.22 10.85
N ASP A 276 -10.12 -13.50 9.64
CA ASP A 276 -9.62 -14.61 8.83
C ASP A 276 -8.46 -14.11 7.97
N LEU A 277 -7.38 -14.89 7.87
CA LEU A 277 -6.25 -14.61 6.99
C LEU A 277 -6.29 -15.56 5.80
N ILE A 278 -6.32 -15.00 4.60
CA ILE A 278 -6.20 -15.74 3.34
C ILE A 278 -4.92 -15.26 2.67
N ARG A 279 -4.05 -16.20 2.32
CA ARG A 279 -2.82 -15.93 1.58
C ARG A 279 -3.08 -16.31 0.13
N ALA A 280 -2.80 -15.42 -0.82
CA ALA A 280 -3.15 -15.63 -2.22
C ALA A 280 -2.19 -14.91 -3.17
N ARG A 281 -1.86 -15.47 -4.33
CA ARG A 281 -1.17 -14.75 -5.42
C ARG A 281 -2.17 -14.11 -6.38
N GLU A 282 -3.31 -14.74 -6.57
CA GLU A 282 -4.44 -14.25 -7.32
C GLU A 282 -5.70 -14.21 -6.45
N LEU A 283 -6.41 -13.10 -6.49
CA LEU A 283 -7.58 -12.89 -5.64
C LEU A 283 -8.68 -12.16 -6.40
N ASP A 284 -9.86 -12.76 -6.48
CA ASP A 284 -11.07 -12.10 -6.93
C ASP A 284 -12.04 -11.92 -5.75
N VAL A 285 -12.46 -10.68 -5.53
CA VAL A 285 -13.45 -10.34 -4.51
C VAL A 285 -14.71 -9.87 -5.20
N GLU A 286 -15.75 -10.70 -5.17
CA GLU A 286 -17.07 -10.35 -5.63
C GLU A 286 -17.91 -9.81 -4.48
N THR A 287 -18.58 -8.68 -4.69
CA THR A 287 -19.52 -8.12 -3.72
C THR A 287 -20.94 -8.17 -4.28
N THR A 288 -21.92 -8.42 -3.42
CA THR A 288 -23.36 -8.36 -3.79
C THR A 288 -23.80 -7.04 -4.43
N ARG A 289 -23.13 -5.93 -4.13
CA ARG A 289 -23.38 -4.64 -4.78
C ARG A 289 -22.60 -4.55 -6.09
N ARG A 290 -23.26 -4.08 -7.15
CA ARG A 290 -22.61 -3.88 -8.48
C ARG A 290 -21.40 -2.96 -8.43
N LYS A 291 -21.43 -1.91 -7.60
CA LYS A 291 -20.31 -0.97 -7.39
C LYS A 291 -20.07 -0.75 -5.91
N SER A 292 -18.82 -0.88 -5.48
CA SER A 292 -18.40 -0.66 -4.09
C SER A 292 -17.26 0.35 -4.03
N LEU A 293 -17.14 1.04 -2.89
CA LEU A 293 -16.03 1.99 -2.67
C LEU A 293 -14.80 1.18 -2.24
N LEU A 294 -13.76 1.25 -3.05
CA LEU A 294 -12.43 0.71 -2.76
C LEU A 294 -11.54 1.85 -2.26
N ALA A 295 -10.75 1.59 -1.24
CA ALA A 295 -9.65 2.46 -0.83
C ALA A 295 -8.33 1.73 -1.06
N PHE A 296 -7.36 2.38 -1.68
CA PHE A 296 -6.02 1.82 -1.91
C PHE A 296 -4.98 2.92 -1.81
N ASP A 297 -3.95 2.72 -0.99
CA ASP A 297 -2.85 3.68 -0.76
C ASP A 297 -3.25 5.15 -0.51
N GLY A 298 -4.40 5.35 0.14
CA GLY A 298 -4.95 6.67 0.47
C GLY A 298 -5.85 7.28 -0.61
N GLU A 299 -5.90 6.69 -1.81
CA GLU A 299 -6.92 6.99 -2.81
C GLU A 299 -8.20 6.20 -2.57
N LYS A 300 -9.31 6.70 -3.12
CA LYS A 300 -10.64 6.07 -3.03
C LYS A 300 -11.37 6.16 -4.35
N GLN A 301 -11.90 5.04 -4.81
CA GLN A 301 -12.65 4.99 -6.06
C GLN A 301 -13.84 4.03 -5.96
N ARG A 302 -14.97 4.42 -6.54
CA ARG A 302 -16.09 3.48 -6.76
C ARG A 302 -15.81 2.67 -8.01
N MET A 303 -15.70 1.36 -7.87
CA MET A 303 -15.39 0.44 -8.98
C MET A 303 -16.42 -0.70 -9.02
N PRO A 304 -16.64 -1.31 -10.20
CA PRO A 304 -17.52 -2.46 -10.33
C PRO A 304 -16.90 -3.71 -9.69
N SER A 305 -17.76 -4.59 -9.18
CA SER A 305 -17.43 -5.97 -8.82
C SER A 305 -17.34 -6.84 -10.09
N PRO A 306 -16.42 -7.82 -10.19
CA PRO A 306 -15.43 -8.23 -9.19
C PRO A 306 -14.25 -7.25 -9.06
N PHE A 307 -13.62 -7.24 -7.88
CA PHE A 307 -12.32 -6.63 -7.64
C PHE A 307 -11.24 -7.69 -7.82
N ARG A 308 -10.49 -7.59 -8.91
CA ARG A 308 -9.46 -8.54 -9.31
C ARG A 308 -8.09 -8.04 -8.88
N PHE A 309 -7.51 -8.72 -7.92
CA PHE A 309 -6.17 -8.47 -7.41
C PHE A 309 -5.18 -9.44 -8.06
N ARG A 310 -4.14 -8.89 -8.68
CA ARG A 310 -3.10 -9.63 -9.40
C ARG A 310 -1.75 -8.96 -9.18
N MET A 311 -0.66 -9.69 -9.35
CA MET A 311 0.64 -9.05 -9.53
C MET A 311 0.70 -8.43 -10.92
N ALA A 312 1.29 -7.23 -11.03
CA ALA A 312 1.49 -6.57 -12.31
C ALA A 312 2.40 -7.41 -13.20
N GLU A 313 2.08 -7.50 -14.49
CA GLU A 313 2.93 -8.18 -15.49
C GLU A 313 4.31 -7.50 -15.61
N GLY A 314 4.38 -6.19 -15.33
CA GLY A 314 5.64 -5.44 -15.26
C GLY A 314 6.15 -5.28 -13.83
N ALA A 315 7.22 -6.01 -13.47
CA ALA A 315 7.86 -5.90 -12.16
C ALA A 315 8.65 -4.58 -12.01
N LEU A 316 8.51 -3.83 -10.92
CA LEU A 316 9.15 -2.52 -10.77
C LEU A 316 10.57 -2.66 -10.24
N ASP A 317 11.55 -2.06 -10.91
CA ASP A 317 12.89 -1.95 -10.35
C ASP A 317 12.91 -0.86 -9.28
N LEU A 318 13.35 -1.21 -8.07
CA LEU A 318 13.48 -0.29 -6.95
C LEU A 318 14.94 -0.11 -6.56
N ARG A 319 15.35 1.14 -6.34
CA ARG A 319 16.62 1.46 -5.68
C ARG A 319 16.41 1.40 -4.17
N LEU A 320 17.10 0.48 -3.51
CA LEU A 320 16.94 0.17 -2.09
C LEU A 320 18.22 0.48 -1.31
N PRO A 321 18.13 0.85 -0.02
CA PRO A 321 19.31 0.94 0.83
C PRO A 321 20.03 -0.42 0.89
N VAL A 322 21.36 -0.40 1.07
CA VAL A 322 22.11 -1.60 1.43
C VAL A 322 21.58 -2.09 2.79
N GLN A 323 20.95 -3.25 2.81
CA GLN A 323 20.51 -3.85 4.06
C GLN A 323 21.74 -4.27 4.86
N PRO A 324 21.81 -3.99 6.17
CA PRO A 324 22.80 -4.62 7.02
C PRO A 324 22.64 -6.14 6.89
N THR A 325 23.72 -6.85 6.56
CA THR A 325 23.72 -8.33 6.55
C THR A 325 23.29 -8.82 7.92
N ALA A 326 22.12 -9.47 8.00
CA ALA A 326 21.69 -10.12 9.22
C ALA A 326 22.57 -11.36 9.47
N ASP A 327 23.13 -11.49 10.68
CA ASP A 327 23.86 -12.67 11.12
C ASP A 327 22.97 -13.93 11.04
N PRO A 328 23.46 -15.05 10.50
CA PRO A 328 22.63 -16.20 10.09
C PRO A 328 22.15 -17.13 11.23
N THR A 329 22.14 -16.72 12.49
CA THR A 329 21.81 -17.62 13.61
C THR A 329 20.56 -17.17 14.37
N THR A 330 19.37 -17.54 13.89
CA THR A 330 18.23 -17.98 14.72
C THR A 330 17.04 -18.40 13.84
N HIS A 331 17.06 -19.66 13.38
CA HIS A 331 15.83 -20.36 12.98
C HIS A 331 15.44 -21.29 14.14
N THR A 332 14.26 -21.08 14.71
CA THR A 332 13.60 -22.06 15.59
C THR A 332 12.35 -22.55 14.86
N GLU A 333 12.34 -23.86 14.61
CA GLU A 333 11.28 -24.63 13.97
C GLU A 333 10.02 -24.78 14.83
N GLY A 334 8.89 -25.05 14.16
CA GLY A 334 7.65 -25.62 14.72
C GLY A 334 6.41 -24.77 14.40
N GLN A 335 5.27 -25.27 13.93
CA GLN A 335 4.76 -26.63 13.72
C GLN A 335 3.46 -26.51 12.88
N ALA A 336 3.12 -27.54 12.09
CA ALA A 336 1.98 -27.57 11.15
C ALA A 336 0.59 -27.73 11.85
N PRO A 337 -0.54 -27.44 11.15
CA PRO A 337 -1.76 -26.90 11.74
C PRO A 337 -2.85 -27.94 12.09
N GLN A 338 -3.70 -27.61 13.07
CA GLN A 338 -4.95 -28.32 13.36
C GLN A 338 -6.16 -27.61 12.73
N ALA A 339 -7.04 -28.42 12.15
CA ALA A 339 -8.24 -28.02 11.41
C ALA A 339 -9.24 -27.22 12.27
N ALA A 340 -9.84 -26.18 11.68
CA ALA A 340 -10.89 -25.39 12.32
C ALA A 340 -12.11 -25.17 11.41
N ASP A 341 -13.22 -25.10 12.12
CA ASP A 341 -14.61 -25.33 11.76
C ASP A 341 -15.26 -24.33 10.79
N ARG A 342 -16.33 -24.77 10.12
CA ARG A 342 -17.06 -24.05 9.06
C ARG A 342 -17.97 -22.96 9.66
N ASN A 343 -17.84 -21.72 9.18
CA ASN A 343 -18.75 -20.60 9.48
C ASN A 343 -19.97 -20.64 8.50
N PRO A 344 -21.21 -20.33 8.92
CA PRO A 344 -22.39 -20.63 8.11
C PRO A 344 -22.57 -19.66 6.94
N ALA A 345 -22.81 -20.25 5.76
CA ALA A 345 -22.92 -19.60 4.46
C ALA A 345 -24.14 -18.66 4.33
N CYS A 346 -24.01 -17.67 3.45
CA CYS A 346 -25.10 -16.79 3.00
C CYS A 346 -26.22 -17.64 2.34
N ALA A 347 -27.27 -18.04 3.07
CA ALA A 347 -28.52 -18.51 2.46
C ALA A 347 -29.33 -17.29 1.97
N ASN A 348 -29.48 -17.18 0.65
CA ASN A 348 -30.69 -16.79 -0.08
C ASN A 348 -30.33 -16.63 -1.57
N GLY A 349 -30.69 -17.65 -2.35
CA GLY A 349 -30.59 -17.63 -3.81
C GLY A 349 -31.62 -16.70 -4.46
N PRO A 350 -31.43 -16.36 -5.76
CA PRO A 350 -32.30 -15.45 -6.48
C PRO A 350 -33.66 -16.09 -6.78
N VAL A 351 -34.72 -15.32 -6.60
CA VAL A 351 -36.09 -15.65 -7.01
C VAL A 351 -36.13 -15.77 -8.54
N GLN A 352 -36.33 -16.99 -9.04
CA GLN A 352 -36.67 -17.25 -10.45
C GLN A 352 -38.18 -17.02 -10.67
N PRO A 353 -38.60 -16.49 -11.83
CA PRO A 353 -40.01 -16.26 -12.15
C PRO A 353 -40.72 -17.57 -12.53
N LYS A 354 -41.96 -17.76 -12.04
CA LYS A 354 -42.80 -18.93 -12.35
C LYS A 354 -43.22 -18.93 -13.82
N ALA A 355 -42.81 -19.95 -14.57
CA ALA A 355 -43.41 -20.32 -15.84
C ALA A 355 -44.75 -21.02 -15.59
N ASN A 356 -45.81 -20.50 -16.20
CA ASN A 356 -47.16 -21.04 -16.12
C ASN A 356 -47.43 -21.77 -17.45
N LEU A 357 -47.43 -23.11 -17.45
CA LEU A 357 -48.01 -23.91 -18.52
C LEU A 357 -49.29 -24.56 -17.98
N LYS A 358 -50.43 -24.27 -18.62
CA LYS A 358 -51.58 -25.16 -18.66
C LYS A 358 -52.04 -25.31 -20.12
N PRO A 359 -52.36 -26.52 -20.59
CA PRO A 359 -52.79 -26.78 -21.95
C PRO A 359 -54.29 -26.49 -22.16
N LYS A 360 -54.64 -26.11 -23.40
CA LYS A 360 -56.00 -26.11 -23.95
C LYS A 360 -56.40 -27.55 -24.30
N ALA A 361 -57.65 -27.92 -23.98
CA ALA A 361 -58.46 -28.80 -24.81
C ALA A 361 -59.95 -28.50 -24.58
N THR A 362 -60.64 -28.24 -25.67
CA THR A 362 -62.07 -27.89 -25.84
C THR A 362 -62.92 -29.17 -25.85
N PRO A 363 -64.23 -29.13 -25.49
CA PRO A 363 -65.07 -30.32 -25.39
C PRO A 363 -65.74 -30.67 -26.72
N THR A 364 -66.02 -31.95 -26.97
CA THR A 364 -67.07 -32.39 -27.91
C THR A 364 -67.55 -33.81 -27.57
N ILE A 365 -68.85 -33.86 -27.22
CA ILE A 365 -69.82 -34.98 -27.11
C ILE A 365 -69.57 -36.03 -26.03
#